data_AF-A0A2V6CI46-F1
#
_entry.id   AF-A0A2V6CI46-F1
#
_cell.length_a   1.000
_cell.length_b   1.000
_cell.length_c   1.000
_cell.angle_alpha   90.00
_cell.angle_beta   90.00
_cell.angle_gamma   90.00
#
_symmetry.space_group_name_H-M   'P 1'
#
loop_
_entity.id
_entity.type
_entity.pdbx_description
1 polymer ?
#
loop_
_entity_poly.entity_id
_entity_poly.type
_entity_poly.pdbx_seq_one_letter_code
_entity_poly.pdbx_strand_id
1 'polypeptide(L)'
;LVTLPPIALIFLYFRDYIVLPHDPLIYALATVSMLMAALIQFFITYSLAMFAFWILEISTIVFIVYSFEYFLGGQMFPIDIMPNAVQAVMKWLPFYYELFCPVAIFLGRLKGPDLVQALMIQSGWLLLAWAWANTMWKRGLGHYQAVGG
;
A
#
# COMPACT_ATOMS: atom_id res chain seq x y z
N LEU A 1 20.90 19.80 -9.55
CA LEU A 1 21.57 19.86 -10.87
C LEU A 1 22.86 19.03 -10.93
N VAL A 2 23.69 19.02 -9.88
CA VAL A 2 24.94 18.20 -9.83
C VAL A 2 24.68 16.68 -9.75
N THR A 3 23.47 16.25 -9.37
CA THR A 3 23.07 14.84 -9.28
C THR A 3 22.56 14.24 -10.60
N LEU A 4 22.23 15.07 -11.59
CA LEU A 4 21.69 14.61 -12.87
C LEU A 4 22.72 13.82 -13.71
N PRO A 5 24.00 14.25 -13.85
CA PRO A 5 24.99 13.51 -14.62
C PRO A 5 25.23 12.08 -14.12
N PRO A 6 25.46 11.81 -12.82
CA PRO A 6 25.67 10.43 -12.35
C PRO A 6 24.40 9.57 -12.49
N ILE A 7 23.21 10.13 -12.29
CA ILE A 7 21.95 9.41 -12.53
C ILE A 7 21.82 9.02 -14.00
N ALA A 8 22.09 9.94 -14.93
CA ALA A 8 22.03 9.67 -16.36
C ALA A 8 23.05 8.62 -16.82
N LEU A 9 24.28 8.66 -16.27
CA LEU A 9 25.33 7.67 -16.53
C LEU A 9 24.96 6.27 -16.06
N ILE A 10 24.43 6.16 -14.83
CA ILE A 10 23.94 4.88 -14.28
C ILE A 10 22.77 4.36 -15.12
N PHE A 11 21.83 5.23 -15.50
CA PHE A 11 20.68 4.84 -16.31
C PHE A 11 21.08 4.35 -17.71
N LEU A 12 22.06 5.00 -18.35
CA LEU A 12 22.61 4.58 -19.64
C LEU A 12 23.42 3.28 -19.54
N TYR A 13 24.14 3.06 -18.44
CA TYR A 13 24.94 1.86 -18.21
C TYR A 13 24.08 0.63 -17.88
N PHE A 14 23.00 0.81 -17.10
CA PHE A 14 22.07 -0.27 -16.72
C PHE A 14 20.87 -0.42 -17.67
N ARG A 15 20.79 0.39 -18.72
CA ARG A 15 19.75 0.34 -19.76
C ARG A 15 19.45 -1.08 -20.24
N ASP A 16 20.49 -1.87 -20.48
CA ASP A 16 20.35 -3.23 -21.02
C ASP A 16 19.85 -4.25 -19.97
N TYR A 17 19.87 -3.88 -18.68
CA TYR A 17 19.30 -4.65 -17.57
C TYR A 17 17.88 -4.22 -17.19
N ILE A 18 17.38 -3.09 -17.71
CA ILE A 18 16.01 -2.64 -17.49
C ILE A 18 15.11 -3.39 -18.49
N VAL A 19 14.72 -4.61 -18.10
CA VAL A 19 13.74 -5.40 -18.84
C VAL A 19 12.36 -4.83 -18.51
N LEU A 20 11.93 -3.80 -19.26
CA LEU A 20 10.55 -3.32 -19.15
C LEU A 20 9.58 -4.43 -19.57
N PRO A 21 8.40 -4.52 -18.93
CA PRO A 21 7.35 -5.41 -19.39
C PRO A 21 7.05 -5.14 -20.86
N HIS A 22 7.20 -6.17 -21.70
CA HIS A 22 6.89 -6.07 -23.13
C HIS A 22 5.38 -6.12 -23.41
N ASP A 23 4.59 -6.49 -22.40
CA ASP A 23 3.14 -6.68 -22.52
C ASP A 23 2.39 -5.45 -21.98
N PRO A 24 1.58 -4.75 -22.81
CA PRO A 24 0.73 -3.64 -22.40
C PRO A 24 -0.22 -3.99 -21.25
N LEU A 25 -0.63 -5.26 -21.13
CA LEU A 25 -1.53 -5.71 -20.07
C LEU A 25 -0.93 -5.51 -18.68
N ILE A 26 0.38 -5.67 -18.53
CA ILE A 26 1.07 -5.52 -17.24
C ILE A 26 0.99 -4.06 -16.76
N TYR A 27 1.08 -3.09 -17.67
CA TYR A 27 0.90 -1.68 -17.31
C TYR A 27 -0.51 -1.39 -16.82
N ALA A 28 -1.53 -1.96 -17.47
CA ALA A 28 -2.91 -1.81 -17.04
C ALA A 28 -3.13 -2.43 -15.64
N LEU A 29 -2.65 -3.65 -15.41
CA LEU A 29 -2.79 -4.34 -14.13
C LEU A 29 -1.99 -3.67 -13.01
N ALA A 30 -0.78 -3.20 -13.30
CA ALA A 30 0.02 -2.41 -12.35
C ALA A 30 -0.70 -1.11 -11.98
N THR A 31 -1.29 -0.42 -12.96
CA THR A 31 -2.07 0.81 -12.72
C THR A 31 -3.30 0.52 -11.86
N VAL A 32 -4.04 -0.55 -12.13
CA VAL A 32 -5.20 -0.95 -11.32
C VAL A 32 -4.77 -1.29 -9.89
N SER A 33 -3.70 -2.08 -9.73
CA SER A 33 -3.16 -2.40 -8.39
C SER A 33 -2.69 -1.15 -7.66
N MET A 34 -2.10 -0.18 -8.37
CA MET A 34 -1.66 1.08 -7.78
C MET A 34 -2.83 1.97 -7.36
N LEU A 35 -3.92 2.00 -8.13
CA LEU A 35 -5.16 2.68 -7.72
C LEU A 35 -5.76 2.03 -6.48
N MET A 36 -5.79 0.70 -6.42
CA MET A 36 -6.28 -0.02 -5.24
C MET A 36 -5.42 0.26 -4.02
N ALA A 37 -4.09 0.27 -4.16
CA ALA A 37 -3.16 0.65 -3.10
C ALA A 37 -3.45 2.06 -2.57
N ALA A 38 -3.63 3.03 -3.46
CA ALA A 38 -3.98 4.40 -3.07
C ALA A 38 -5.32 4.47 -2.32
N LEU A 39 -6.32 3.67 -2.72
CA LEU A 39 -7.60 3.60 -2.02
C LEU A 39 -7.50 2.94 -0.64
N ILE A 40 -6.71 1.88 -0.49
CA ILE A 40 -6.44 1.26 0.81
C ILE A 40 -5.81 2.31 1.74
N GLN A 41 -4.74 2.98 1.29
CA GLN A 41 -4.07 4.03 2.06
C GLN A 41 -5.03 5.15 2.46
N PHE A 42 -5.90 5.55 1.53
CA PHE A 42 -6.92 6.55 1.79
C PHE A 42 -7.87 6.10 2.90
N PHE A 43 -8.39 4.88 2.86
CA PHE A 43 -9.31 4.38 3.89
C PHE A 43 -8.63 4.17 5.25
N ILE A 44 -7.36 3.76 5.29
CA ILE A 44 -6.58 3.68 6.54
C ILE A 44 -6.42 5.08 7.13
N THR A 45 -5.94 6.03 6.34
CA THR A 45 -5.74 7.42 6.79
C THR A 45 -7.06 8.06 7.22
N TYR A 46 -8.14 7.81 6.48
CA TYR A 46 -9.47 8.29 6.82
C TYR A 46 -9.97 7.69 8.14
N SER A 47 -9.78 6.39 8.34
CA SER A 47 -10.14 5.70 9.59
C SER A 47 -9.34 6.25 10.77
N LEU A 48 -8.06 6.55 10.56
CA LEU A 48 -7.24 7.26 11.53
C LEU A 48 -7.84 8.62 11.84
N ALA A 49 -8.09 9.47 10.85
CA ALA A 49 -8.66 10.79 11.06
C ALA A 49 -9.98 10.76 11.85
N MET A 50 -10.83 9.75 11.64
CA MET A 50 -12.06 9.58 12.41
C MET A 50 -11.80 9.35 13.90
N PHE A 51 -10.70 8.70 14.31
CA PHE A 51 -10.36 8.53 15.72
C PHE A 51 -10.21 9.85 16.49
N ALA A 52 -9.92 10.95 15.80
CA ALA A 52 -9.83 12.28 16.41
C ALA A 52 -11.16 12.72 17.06
N PHE A 53 -12.29 12.09 16.70
CA PHE A 53 -13.58 12.36 17.33
C PHE A 53 -13.74 11.74 18.72
N TRP A 54 -12.96 10.70 19.06
CA TRP A 54 -13.07 10.01 20.35
C TRP A 54 -11.83 10.19 21.24
N ILE A 55 -10.68 10.47 20.63
CA ILE A 55 -9.39 10.49 21.30
C ILE A 55 -8.78 11.88 21.15
N LEU A 56 -8.40 12.48 22.29
CA LEU A 56 -7.76 13.80 22.35
C LEU A 56 -6.37 13.81 21.67
N GLU A 57 -5.62 12.71 21.78
CA GLU A 57 -4.27 12.59 21.23
C GLU A 57 -4.18 11.44 20.21
N ILE A 58 -4.37 11.78 18.94
CA ILE A 58 -4.33 10.84 17.81
C ILE A 58 -2.90 10.60 17.28
N SER A 59 -1.98 11.53 17.55
CA SER A 59 -0.60 11.52 17.02
C SER A 59 0.12 10.21 17.30
N THR A 60 -0.01 9.66 18.51
CA THR A 60 0.61 8.39 18.90
C THR A 60 0.07 7.21 18.09
N ILE A 61 -1.23 7.15 17.83
CA ILE A 61 -1.85 6.07 17.07
C ILE A 61 -1.40 6.13 15.61
N VAL A 62 -1.42 7.33 15.03
CA VAL A 62 -0.94 7.59 13.66
C VAL A 62 0.53 7.18 13.52
N PHE A 63 1.37 7.56 14.48
CA PHE A 63 2.78 7.18 14.50
C PHE A 63 2.99 5.66 14.54
N ILE A 64 2.25 4.96 15.39
CA ILE A 64 2.33 3.49 15.49
C ILE A 64 1.93 2.83 14.17
N VAL A 65 0.82 3.25 13.57
CA VAL A 65 0.34 2.68 12.30
C VAL A 65 1.35 2.92 11.17
N TYR A 66 1.84 4.16 11.02
CA TYR A 66 2.84 4.46 9.99
C TYR A 66 4.17 3.76 10.23
N SER A 67 4.54 3.51 11.49
CA SER A 67 5.72 2.69 11.79
C SER A 67 5.52 1.27 11.24
N PHE A 68 4.38 0.63 11.51
CA PHE A 68 4.10 -0.69 10.95
C PHE A 68 4.05 -0.68 9.42
N GLU A 69 3.44 0.32 8.80
CA GLU A 69 3.42 0.48 7.34
C GLU A 69 4.84 0.57 6.75
N TYR A 70 5.71 1.38 7.36
CA TYR A 70 7.09 1.56 6.92
C TYR A 70 7.91 0.27 7.02
N PHE A 71 7.76 -0.47 8.12
CA PHE A 71 8.49 -1.73 8.35
C PHE A 71 7.93 -2.89 7.52
N LEU A 72 6.60 -3.02 7.44
CA LEU A 72 5.93 -4.19 6.87
C LEU A 72 5.55 -4.03 5.39
N GLY A 73 5.45 -2.80 4.90
CA GLY A 73 5.17 -2.49 3.49
C GLY A 73 6.38 -2.66 2.56
N GLY A 74 7.57 -2.95 3.12
CA GLY A 74 8.78 -3.20 2.34
C GLY A 74 9.58 -1.94 1.97
N GLN A 75 9.29 -0.80 2.59
CA GLN A 75 10.03 0.46 2.39
C GLN A 75 11.42 0.39 3.01
N MET A 76 11.51 -0.12 4.23
CA MET A 76 12.79 -0.22 4.95
C MET A 76 13.65 -1.38 4.43
N PHE A 77 13.03 -2.52 4.15
CA PHE A 77 13.70 -3.71 3.66
C PHE A 77 12.89 -4.32 2.51
N PRO A 78 13.53 -4.64 1.37
CA PRO A 78 12.87 -5.36 0.29
C PRO A 78 12.30 -6.68 0.83
N ILE A 79 11.00 -6.92 0.63
CA ILE A 79 10.36 -8.13 1.16
C ILE A 79 10.96 -9.40 0.53
N ASP A 80 11.51 -9.29 -0.69
CA ASP A 80 12.16 -10.39 -1.40
C ASP A 80 13.35 -11.02 -0.67
N ILE A 81 14.06 -10.24 0.16
CA ILE A 81 15.27 -10.73 0.86
C ILE A 81 14.96 -11.35 2.23
N MET A 82 13.71 -11.28 2.67
CA MET A 82 13.30 -11.78 3.98
C MET A 82 13.16 -13.31 3.98
N PRO A 83 13.27 -13.99 5.15
CA PRO A 83 13.02 -15.42 5.24
C PRO A 83 11.60 -15.79 4.78
N ASN A 84 11.42 -16.97 4.18
CA ASN A 84 10.14 -17.43 3.62
C ASN A 84 8.97 -17.34 4.61
N ALA A 85 9.22 -17.61 5.90
CA ALA A 85 8.19 -17.51 6.95
C ALA A 85 7.67 -16.07 7.11
N VAL A 86 8.57 -15.08 7.06
CA VAL A 86 8.23 -13.65 7.22
C VAL A 86 7.49 -13.16 5.97
N GLN A 87 7.98 -13.54 4.77
CA GLN A 87 7.29 -13.21 3.52
C GLN A 87 5.86 -13.75 3.49
N ALA A 88 5.66 -14.98 3.97
CA ALA A 88 4.33 -15.59 4.04
C ALA A 88 3.39 -14.74 4.91
N VAL A 89 3.83 -14.32 6.10
CA VAL A 89 3.03 -13.46 6.98
C VAL A 89 2.76 -12.10 6.34
N MET A 90 3.78 -11.46 5.77
CA MET A 90 3.64 -10.15 5.12
C MET A 90 2.62 -10.16 3.97
N LYS A 91 2.59 -11.24 3.17
CA LYS A 91 1.60 -11.41 2.08
C LYS A 91 0.14 -11.47 2.58
N TRP A 92 -0.10 -11.73 3.86
CA TRP A 92 -1.46 -11.66 4.42
C TRP A 92 -1.83 -10.27 4.92
N LEU A 93 -0.86 -9.38 5.12
CA LEU A 93 -1.09 -8.03 5.65
C LEU A 93 -1.43 -7.03 4.54
N PRO A 94 -2.21 -5.97 4.86
CA PRO A 94 -2.59 -4.95 3.88
C PRO A 94 -1.38 -4.15 3.38
N PHE A 95 -0.38 -3.92 4.24
CA PHE A 95 0.81 -3.11 3.94
C PHE A 95 1.62 -3.64 2.75
N TYR A 96 1.67 -4.97 2.57
CA TYR A 96 2.30 -5.59 1.41
C TYR A 96 1.65 -5.13 0.09
N TYR A 97 0.34 -4.89 0.11
CA TYR A 97 -0.44 -4.50 -1.05
C TYR A 97 -0.44 -3.00 -1.34
N GLU A 98 0.01 -2.17 -0.40
CA GLU A 98 0.11 -0.71 -0.56
C GLU A 98 1.32 -0.29 -1.39
N LEU A 99 2.42 -1.04 -1.31
CA LEU A 99 3.65 -0.69 -2.01
C LEU A 99 4.25 -1.83 -2.80
N PHE A 100 4.50 -2.97 -2.14
CA PHE A 100 5.29 -4.03 -2.74
C PHE A 100 4.56 -4.72 -3.90
N CYS A 101 3.25 -4.98 -3.76
CA CYS A 101 2.43 -5.60 -4.80
C CYS A 101 2.44 -4.82 -6.15
N PRO A 102 2.04 -3.53 -6.22
CA PRO A 102 2.03 -2.80 -7.49
C PRO A 102 3.41 -2.72 -8.13
N VAL A 103 4.48 -2.58 -7.33
CA VAL A 103 5.86 -2.59 -7.81
C VAL A 103 6.25 -3.97 -8.36
N ALA A 104 5.89 -5.06 -7.68
CA ALA A 104 6.17 -6.41 -8.12
C ALA A 104 5.42 -6.79 -9.40
N ILE A 105 4.19 -6.28 -9.59
CA ILE A 105 3.43 -6.42 -10.84
C ILE A 105 4.12 -5.64 -11.96
N PHE A 106 4.49 -4.39 -11.70
CA PHE A 106 5.17 -3.54 -12.68
C PHE A 106 6.52 -4.10 -13.13
N LEU A 107 7.29 -4.70 -12.21
CA LEU A 107 8.54 -5.37 -12.52
C LEU A 107 8.36 -6.76 -13.16
N GLY A 108 7.11 -7.20 -13.37
CA GLY A 108 6.80 -8.52 -13.92
C GLY A 108 7.25 -9.68 -13.02
N ARG A 109 7.42 -9.45 -11.72
CA ARG A 109 7.79 -10.50 -10.75
C ARG A 109 6.60 -11.38 -10.38
N LEU A 110 5.39 -10.80 -10.35
CA LEU A 110 4.13 -11.52 -10.17
C LEU A 110 3.52 -11.84 -11.54
N LYS A 111 3.33 -13.13 -11.84
CA LYS A 111 2.78 -13.60 -13.12
C LYS A 111 1.74 -14.69 -12.92
N GLY A 112 0.82 -14.83 -13.87
CA GLY A 112 -0.12 -15.95 -13.93
C GLY A 112 -1.00 -16.05 -12.68
N PRO A 113 -1.11 -17.24 -12.04
CA PRO A 113 -1.95 -17.45 -10.86
C PRO A 113 -1.62 -16.54 -9.67
N ASP A 114 -0.33 -16.28 -9.42
CA ASP A 114 0.13 -15.47 -8.29
C ASP A 114 -0.32 -14.01 -8.40
N LEU A 115 -0.38 -13.49 -9.63
CA LEU A 115 -0.89 -12.15 -9.93
C LEU A 115 -2.38 -12.04 -9.59
N VAL A 116 -3.17 -13.02 -10.03
CA VAL A 116 -4.60 -13.05 -9.78
C VAL A 116 -4.87 -13.20 -8.27
N GLN A 117 -4.13 -14.07 -7.59
CA GLN A 117 -4.23 -14.22 -6.14
C GLN A 117 -3.90 -12.91 -5.40
N ALA A 118 -2.81 -12.23 -5.79
CA ALA A 118 -2.43 -10.96 -5.19
C ALA A 118 -3.51 -9.88 -5.37
N LEU A 119 -4.08 -9.76 -6.57
CA LEU A 119 -5.17 -8.81 -6.85
C LEU A 119 -6.46 -9.15 -6.10
N MET A 120 -6.79 -10.44 -5.92
CA MET A 120 -7.95 -10.86 -5.13
C MET A 120 -7.78 -10.48 -3.65
N ILE A 121 -6.61 -10.75 -3.07
CA ILE A 121 -6.34 -10.42 -1.66
C ILE A 121 -6.33 -8.90 -1.49
N GLN A 122 -5.70 -8.16 -2.40
CA GLN A 122 -5.73 -6.70 -2.42
C GLN A 122 -7.17 -6.15 -2.49
N SER A 123 -8.03 -6.75 -3.31
CA SER A 123 -9.45 -6.38 -3.41
C SER A 123 -10.18 -6.66 -2.10
N GLY A 124 -9.89 -7.80 -1.46
CA GLY A 124 -10.44 -8.14 -0.15
C GLY A 124 -10.07 -7.10 0.91
N TRP A 125 -8.80 -6.70 0.98
CA TRP A 125 -8.34 -5.65 1.90
C TRP A 125 -8.95 -4.29 1.61
N LEU A 126 -9.09 -3.92 0.34
CA LEU A 126 -9.78 -2.69 -0.05
C LEU A 126 -11.23 -2.65 0.44
N LEU A 127 -11.97 -3.75 0.25
CA LEU A 127 -13.35 -3.85 0.72
C LEU A 127 -13.45 -3.83 2.25
N LEU A 128 -12.51 -4.50 2.95
CA LEU A 128 -12.43 -4.48 4.40
C LEU A 128 -12.12 -3.08 4.94
N ALA A 129 -11.14 -2.39 4.36
CA ALA A 129 -10.77 -1.03 4.76
C ALA A 129 -11.92 -0.04 4.50
N TRP A 130 -12.60 -0.16 3.35
CA TRP A 130 -13.80 0.62 3.04
C TRP A 130 -14.94 0.35 4.04
N ALA A 131 -15.22 -0.91 4.34
CA ALA A 131 -16.27 -1.28 5.29
C ALA A 131 -15.95 -0.72 6.68
N TRP A 132 -14.68 -0.85 7.12
CA TRP A 132 -14.21 -0.31 8.39
C TRP A 132 -14.38 1.21 8.46
N ALA A 133 -13.87 1.93 7.47
CA ALA A 133 -14.01 3.38 7.33
C ALA A 133 -15.49 3.82 7.40
N ASN A 134 -16.37 3.13 6.68
CA ASN A 134 -17.81 3.43 6.67
C ASN A 134 -18.48 3.18 8.03
N THR A 135 -18.08 2.12 8.75
CA THR A 135 -18.60 1.88 10.11
C THR A 135 -18.14 2.94 11.10
N MET A 136 -16.90 3.42 11.00
CA MET A 136 -16.39 4.52 11.80
C MET A 136 -17.11 5.82 11.51
N TRP A 137 -17.32 6.16 10.23
CA TRP A 137 -18.07 7.35 9.84
C TRP A 137 -19.48 7.37 10.46
N LYS A 138 -20.23 6.27 10.32
CA LYS A 138 -21.58 6.15 10.91
C LYS A 138 -21.59 6.31 12.43
N ARG A 139 -20.56 5.80 13.12
CA ARG A 139 -20.42 5.95 14.59
C ARG A 139 -19.98 7.36 14.99
N GLY A 140 -19.10 7.99 14.22
CA GLY A 140 -18.56 9.33 14.51
C GLY A 140 -19.63 10.42 14.43
N LEU A 141 -20.52 10.32 13.44
CA LEU A 141 -21.67 11.21 13.30
C LEU A 141 -22.60 11.18 14.52
N GLY A 142 -22.74 10.03 15.19
CA GLY A 142 -23.54 9.90 16.40
C GLY A 142 -22.93 10.58 17.64
N HIS A 143 -21.61 10.76 17.68
CA HIS A 143 -20.92 11.40 18.81
C HIS A 143 -20.99 12.94 18.73
N TYR A 144 -21.02 13.51 17.52
CA TYR A 144 -21.10 14.97 17.31
C TYR A 144 -22.50 15.57 17.52
N GLN A 145 -23.57 14.76 17.47
CA GLN A 145 -24.92 15.27 17.71
C GLN A 145 -25.20 15.66 19.19
N ALA A 146 -24.34 15.28 20.14
CA ALA A 146 -24.54 15.56 21.57
C ALA A 146 -24.04 16.95 22.04
N VAL A 147 -23.39 17.74 21.17
CA VAL A 147 -22.83 19.07 21.51
C VAL A 147 -23.38 20.21 20.66
N GLY A 148 -24.42 19.94 19.85
CA GLY A 148 -25.04 20.90 18.95
C GLY A 148 -26.49 21.28 19.29
N GLY A 149 -26.93 21.08 20.53
CA GLY A 149 -28.27 21.43 21.02
C GLY A 149 -28.22 22.16 22.34
#